data_AF-A0A661Y132-F1
#
_entry.id   AF-A0A661Y132-F1
#
_cell.length_a   1.000
_cell.length_b   1.000
_cell.length_c   1.000
_cell.angle_alpha   90.00
_cell.angle_beta   90.00
_cell.angle_gamma   90.00
#
_symmetry.space_group_name_H-M   'P 1'
#
loop_
_entity.id
_entity.type
_entity.pdbx_description
1 polymer ?
#
loop_
_entity_poly.entity_id
_entity_poly.type
_entity_poly.pdbx_seq_one_letter_code
_entity_poly.pdbx_strand_id
1 'polypeptide(L)'
;MIKAVPSAFIVLASGQERDAQYSRYPWLYSPLSSKNNEHPIATNIEAVKFDYISSIDTLPNALKKTILLNSSPFSKIVGLPVEINIDKEIPKNLKIVNDGPNPQEFNGGQIPLAVLIEGEFPSVYANRIKPFLISANKEKSVPTKMVVISDGDVIKNQLDRSRPLELGFDKWTNIFYGNKEFLLNTVNYLLDDSGLINIRGKEIAVPFLDPQRTADKRTQWQVINLLLPLGLLALFGIFFRYIRKRKYTGVSTDP
;
A
#
# COMPACT_ATOMS: atom_id res chain seq x y z
N MET A 1 -22.11 5.47 3.46
CA MET A 1 -21.45 4.17 3.23
C MET A 1 -20.77 4.19 1.86
N ILE A 2 -19.69 3.44 1.66
CA ILE A 2 -18.93 3.44 0.39
C ILE A 2 -19.17 2.14 -0.39
N LYS A 3 -19.38 2.26 -1.71
CA LYS A 3 -19.22 1.18 -2.69
C LYS A 3 -17.92 1.39 -3.45
N ALA A 4 -17.12 0.35 -3.66
CA ALA A 4 -15.95 0.42 -4.54
C ALA A 4 -15.82 -0.83 -5.40
N VAL A 5 -15.31 -0.68 -6.62
CA VAL A 5 -15.22 -1.78 -7.59
C VAL A 5 -14.21 -2.84 -7.16
N PRO A 6 -12.94 -2.51 -6.82
CA PRO A 6 -12.07 -3.43 -6.10
C PRO A 6 -12.69 -3.71 -4.73
N SER A 7 -13.19 -4.93 -4.58
CA SER A 7 -13.97 -5.34 -3.42
C SER A 7 -13.71 -6.80 -3.09
N ALA A 8 -13.97 -7.17 -1.84
CA ALA A 8 -13.97 -8.56 -1.42
C ALA A 8 -15.18 -9.32 -2.00
N PHE A 9 -15.10 -10.64 -2.00
CA PHE A 9 -16.21 -11.49 -2.41
C PHE A 9 -17.12 -11.81 -1.23
N ILE A 10 -18.41 -11.93 -1.51
CA ILE A 10 -19.36 -12.64 -0.66
C ILE A 10 -19.56 -14.04 -1.24
N VAL A 11 -19.71 -15.04 -0.37
CA VAL A 11 -19.96 -16.43 -0.79
C VAL A 11 -21.40 -16.80 -0.46
N LEU A 12 -22.14 -17.20 -1.48
CA LEU A 12 -23.51 -17.69 -1.33
C LEU A 12 -23.58 -19.17 -1.65
N ALA A 13 -24.38 -19.90 -0.87
CA ALA A 13 -24.76 -21.27 -1.17
C ALA A 13 -26.04 -21.27 -2.00
N SER A 14 -26.03 -21.99 -3.12
CA SER A 14 -27.21 -22.23 -3.96
C SER A 14 -27.42 -23.74 -4.12
N GLY A 15 -28.67 -24.19 -4.09
CA GLY A 15 -29.03 -25.60 -4.18
C GLY A 15 -29.66 -26.13 -2.89
N GLN A 16 -30.12 -27.39 -2.92
CA GLN A 16 -30.72 -28.06 -1.77
C GLN A 16 -29.85 -29.23 -1.30
N GLU A 17 -29.70 -29.37 0.01
CA GLU A 17 -29.01 -30.47 0.69
C GLU A 17 -27.65 -30.84 0.09
N ARG A 18 -27.58 -31.93 -0.68
CA ARG A 18 -26.34 -32.49 -1.23
C ARG A 18 -25.84 -31.77 -2.48
N ASP A 19 -26.70 -31.00 -3.14
CA ASP A 19 -26.36 -30.23 -4.34
C ASP A 19 -26.01 -28.76 -4.03
N ALA A 20 -25.78 -28.44 -2.76
CA ALA A 20 -25.38 -27.10 -2.36
C ALA A 20 -24.00 -26.74 -2.92
N GLN A 21 -23.98 -25.74 -3.80
CA GLN A 21 -22.77 -25.19 -4.40
C GLN A 21 -22.47 -23.81 -3.83
N TYR A 22 -21.21 -23.56 -3.50
CA TYR A 22 -20.75 -22.27 -3.01
C TYR A 22 -20.18 -21.44 -4.15
N SER A 23 -20.83 -20.34 -4.46
CA SER A 23 -20.42 -19.40 -5.50
C SER A 23 -19.94 -18.09 -4.90
N ARG A 24 -18.87 -17.53 -5.49
CA ARG A 24 -18.24 -16.27 -5.06
C ARG A 24 -18.76 -15.12 -5.93
N TYR A 25 -19.26 -14.06 -5.30
CA TYR A 25 -19.78 -12.89 -5.98
C TYR A 25 -19.09 -11.62 -5.49
N PRO A 26 -18.74 -10.67 -6.38
CA PRO A 26 -18.12 -9.42 -5.97
C PRO A 26 -19.10 -8.61 -5.10
N TRP A 27 -18.63 -8.16 -3.95
CA TRP A 27 -19.45 -7.44 -2.98
C TRP A 27 -18.92 -6.02 -2.78
N LEU A 28 -19.41 -5.10 -3.61
CA LEU A 28 -18.93 -3.71 -3.65
C LEU A 28 -19.04 -2.96 -2.31
N TYR A 29 -19.87 -3.44 -1.38
CA TYR A 29 -20.01 -2.90 -0.01
C TYR A 29 -18.87 -3.34 0.94
N SER A 30 -18.00 -4.27 0.51
CA SER A 30 -16.76 -4.61 1.19
C SER A 30 -15.56 -4.12 0.39
N PRO A 31 -15.33 -2.79 0.33
CA PRO A 31 -14.27 -2.22 -0.49
C PRO A 31 -12.89 -2.63 0.04
N LEU A 32 -11.95 -2.78 -0.89
CA LEU A 32 -10.54 -3.02 -0.57
C LEU A 32 -9.76 -1.70 -0.62
N SER A 33 -8.84 -1.51 0.33
CA SER A 33 -7.97 -0.33 0.33
C SER A 33 -7.05 -0.30 -0.90
N SER A 34 -6.87 0.87 -1.49
CA SER A 34 -5.86 1.12 -2.52
C SER A 34 -4.47 1.38 -1.90
N LYS A 35 -3.42 0.90 -2.56
CA LYS A 35 -2.02 1.17 -2.21
C LYS A 35 -1.65 2.55 -2.77
N ASN A 36 -1.73 3.58 -1.94
CA ASN A 36 -1.41 4.95 -2.39
C ASN A 36 -0.64 5.76 -1.36
N ASN A 37 0.08 5.08 -0.45
CA ASN A 37 0.64 5.76 0.70
C ASN A 37 2.06 5.33 1.05
N GLU A 38 2.91 6.33 1.21
CA GLU A 38 4.31 6.20 1.61
C GLU A 38 4.46 6.03 3.13
N HIS A 39 3.36 6.16 3.89
CA HIS A 39 3.42 6.04 5.34
C HIS A 39 3.72 4.60 5.78
N PRO A 40 4.71 4.37 6.66
CA PRO A 40 5.13 3.02 7.06
C PRO A 40 4.05 2.10 7.63
N ILE A 41 2.94 2.67 8.11
CA ILE A 41 1.77 1.90 8.57
C ILE A 41 1.13 1.10 7.43
N ALA A 42 1.03 1.71 6.24
CA ALA A 42 0.31 1.19 5.09
C ALA A 42 1.23 0.76 3.93
N THR A 43 2.54 0.91 4.07
CA THR A 43 3.52 0.46 3.07
C THR A 43 3.73 -1.05 3.14
N ASN A 44 3.85 -1.69 1.97
CA ASN A 44 4.16 -3.12 1.82
C ASN A 44 3.22 -4.08 2.58
N ILE A 45 1.92 -3.74 2.62
CA ILE A 45 0.87 -4.63 3.11
C ILE A 45 -0.09 -4.99 1.98
N GLU A 46 -0.82 -6.08 2.16
CA GLU A 46 -1.94 -6.42 1.28
C GLU A 46 -3.10 -5.45 1.45
N ALA A 47 -4.05 -5.47 0.51
CA ALA A 47 -5.22 -4.63 0.62
C ALA A 47 -6.01 -4.96 1.90
N VAL A 48 -6.33 -3.93 2.67
CA VAL A 48 -7.16 -4.02 3.87
C VAL A 48 -8.62 -4.14 3.42
N LYS A 49 -9.31 -5.16 3.92
CA LYS A 49 -10.73 -5.36 3.70
C LYS A 49 -11.52 -4.57 4.76
N PHE A 50 -12.53 -3.87 4.29
CA PHE A 50 -13.53 -3.22 5.12
C PHE A 50 -14.90 -3.79 4.82
N ASP A 51 -15.83 -3.70 5.77
CA ASP A 51 -17.21 -4.12 5.62
C ASP A 51 -18.14 -2.93 5.92
N TYR A 52 -18.91 -2.49 4.92
CA TYR A 52 -19.90 -1.39 5.04
C TYR A 52 -19.33 -0.06 5.57
N ILE A 53 -18.08 0.24 5.20
CA ILE A 53 -17.34 1.42 5.68
C ILE A 53 -17.99 2.76 5.32
N SER A 54 -17.82 3.75 6.21
CA SER A 54 -18.22 5.14 6.00
C SER A 54 -17.08 6.00 5.46
N SER A 55 -17.41 7.10 4.78
CA SER A 55 -16.41 8.07 4.31
C SER A 55 -15.89 8.94 5.46
N ILE A 56 -14.58 9.18 5.47
CA ILE A 56 -13.95 10.18 6.34
C ILE A 56 -13.67 11.44 5.52
N ASP A 57 -14.03 12.59 6.06
CA ASP A 57 -13.62 13.89 5.54
C ASP A 57 -12.71 14.60 6.56
N THR A 58 -11.68 15.27 6.05
CA THR A 58 -10.68 15.95 6.88
C THR A 58 -10.77 17.45 6.69
N LEU A 59 -11.02 18.18 7.77
CA LEU A 59 -11.07 19.64 7.75
C LEU A 59 -9.67 20.26 7.98
N PRO A 60 -9.37 21.40 7.34
CA PRO A 60 -8.11 22.12 7.56
C PRO A 60 -8.06 22.67 8.99
N ASN A 61 -7.01 22.33 9.73
CA ASN A 61 -6.71 22.86 11.07
C ASN A 61 -5.22 22.67 11.39
N ALA A 62 -4.80 23.06 12.59
CA ALA A 62 -3.39 23.00 13.03
C ALA A 62 -2.83 21.57 13.18
N LEU A 63 -3.67 20.54 13.28
CA LEU A 63 -3.25 19.14 13.36
C LEU A 63 -2.87 18.61 11.99
N LYS A 64 -1.73 17.93 11.93
CA LYS A 64 -1.27 17.24 10.72
C LYS A 64 -2.15 16.00 10.51
N LYS A 65 -2.71 15.87 9.30
CA LYS A 65 -3.56 14.75 8.92
C LYS A 65 -2.92 14.03 7.75
N THR A 66 -2.61 12.76 7.94
CA THR A 66 -2.04 11.89 6.92
C THR A 66 -3.09 10.84 6.61
N ILE A 67 -3.60 10.82 5.39
CA ILE A 67 -4.55 9.78 4.97
C ILE A 67 -3.78 8.47 4.86
N LEU A 68 -4.16 7.45 5.64
CA LEU A 68 -3.47 6.15 5.70
C LEU A 68 -3.91 5.21 4.58
N LEU A 69 -5.22 5.07 4.40
CA LEU A 69 -5.84 4.17 3.43
C LEU A 69 -6.93 4.92 2.67
N ASN A 70 -7.00 4.67 1.37
CA ASN A 70 -7.98 5.26 0.46
C ASN A 70 -8.79 4.17 -0.24
N SER A 71 -10.03 4.47 -0.62
CA SER A 71 -10.76 3.66 -1.58
C SER A 71 -10.09 3.68 -2.96
N SER A 72 -10.47 2.74 -3.80
CA SER A 72 -10.20 2.81 -5.24
C SER A 72 -10.71 4.12 -5.86
N PRO A 73 -10.09 4.62 -6.94
CA PRO A 73 -10.64 5.72 -7.75
C PRO A 73 -12.07 5.48 -8.25
N PHE A 74 -12.45 4.21 -8.46
CA PHE A 74 -13.79 3.80 -8.87
C PHE A 74 -14.63 3.50 -7.63
N SER A 75 -15.00 4.56 -6.92
CA SER A 75 -15.82 4.49 -5.71
C SER A 75 -17.08 5.35 -5.82
N LYS A 76 -18.05 5.07 -4.96
CA LYS A 76 -19.32 5.79 -4.84
C LYS A 76 -19.72 5.89 -3.38
N ILE A 77 -20.12 7.08 -2.95
CA ILE A 77 -20.78 7.26 -1.65
C ILE A 77 -22.27 6.97 -1.82
N VAL A 78 -22.80 6.12 -0.95
CA VAL A 78 -24.22 5.78 -0.85
C VAL A 78 -24.77 6.42 0.43
N GLY A 79 -25.78 7.27 0.26
CA GLY A 79 -26.52 7.90 1.36
C GLY A 79 -27.36 6.88 2.13
N LEU A 80 -27.55 7.12 3.43
CA LEU A 80 -28.32 6.26 4.32
C LEU A 80 -29.63 6.96 4.73
N PRO A 81 -30.73 6.22 4.99
CA PRO A 81 -30.86 4.75 4.92
C PRO A 81 -30.97 4.24 3.48
N VAL A 82 -30.50 3.01 3.22
CA VAL A 82 -30.62 2.34 1.92
C VAL A 82 -30.93 0.86 2.13
N GLU A 83 -31.84 0.31 1.31
CA GLU A 83 -32.10 -1.13 1.30
C GLU A 83 -30.99 -1.86 0.53
N ILE A 84 -30.41 -2.90 1.14
CA ILE A 84 -29.43 -3.78 0.50
C ILE A 84 -30.13 -5.09 0.19
N ASN A 85 -30.47 -5.28 -1.09
CA ASN A 85 -31.14 -6.48 -1.57
C ASN A 85 -30.17 -7.34 -2.39
N ILE A 86 -29.82 -8.52 -1.86
CA ILE A 86 -28.81 -9.41 -2.44
C ILE A 86 -29.19 -9.85 -3.87
N ASP A 87 -30.47 -10.14 -4.12
CA ASP A 87 -30.97 -10.61 -5.42
C ASP A 87 -30.81 -9.55 -6.53
N LYS A 88 -30.81 -8.25 -6.15
CA LYS A 88 -30.59 -7.14 -7.08
C LYS A 88 -29.11 -6.74 -7.16
N GLU A 89 -28.42 -6.73 -6.03
CA GLU A 89 -27.04 -6.25 -5.94
C GLU A 89 -26.05 -7.21 -6.60
N ILE A 90 -26.22 -8.53 -6.49
CA ILE A 90 -25.29 -9.49 -7.10
C ILE A 90 -25.26 -9.39 -8.63
N PRO A 91 -26.40 -9.46 -9.35
CA PRO A 91 -26.40 -9.30 -10.80
C PRO A 91 -25.83 -7.94 -11.23
N LYS A 92 -26.16 -6.87 -10.48
CA LYS A 92 -25.64 -5.52 -10.74
C LYS A 92 -24.11 -5.46 -10.57
N ASN A 93 -23.59 -5.99 -9.47
CA ASN A 93 -22.16 -5.98 -9.16
C ASN A 93 -21.36 -6.79 -10.19
N LEU A 94 -21.86 -7.97 -10.58
CA LEU A 94 -21.24 -8.77 -11.65
C LEU A 94 -21.17 -7.99 -12.96
N LYS A 95 -22.24 -7.32 -13.35
CA LYS A 95 -22.26 -6.47 -14.54
C LYS A 95 -21.23 -5.35 -14.45
N ILE A 96 -21.13 -4.67 -13.31
CA ILE A 96 -20.16 -3.60 -13.09
C ILE A 96 -18.72 -4.11 -13.21
N VAL A 97 -18.42 -5.29 -12.66
CA VAL A 97 -17.07 -5.86 -12.72
C VAL A 97 -16.72 -6.35 -14.13
N ASN A 98 -17.68 -6.92 -14.87
CA ASN A 98 -17.46 -7.46 -16.21
C ASN A 98 -17.43 -6.39 -17.31
N ASP A 99 -18.41 -5.48 -17.30
CA ASP A 99 -18.58 -4.45 -18.34
C ASP A 99 -17.77 -3.18 -18.03
N GLY A 100 -17.29 -3.05 -16.79
CA GLY A 100 -16.59 -1.88 -16.26
C GLY A 100 -17.53 -0.90 -15.54
N PRO A 101 -17.01 -0.14 -14.54
CA PRO A 101 -17.82 0.81 -13.81
C PRO A 101 -18.18 2.02 -14.66
N ASN A 102 -19.47 2.41 -14.63
CA ASN A 102 -19.90 3.65 -15.23
C ASN A 102 -19.21 4.83 -14.53
N PRO A 103 -18.41 5.65 -15.24
CA PRO A 103 -17.71 6.79 -14.65
C PRO A 103 -18.63 7.83 -14.00
N GLN A 104 -19.88 7.93 -14.44
CA GLN A 104 -20.87 8.83 -13.83
C GLN A 104 -21.42 8.30 -12.51
N GLU A 105 -21.48 6.97 -12.33
CA GLU A 105 -21.96 6.35 -11.10
C GLU A 105 -20.84 6.22 -10.06
N PHE A 106 -19.62 5.89 -10.49
CA PHE A 106 -18.44 5.69 -9.65
C PHE A 106 -17.46 6.87 -9.75
N ASN A 107 -17.94 8.08 -9.46
CA ASN A 107 -17.20 9.33 -9.53
C ASN A 107 -16.63 9.80 -8.18
N GLY A 108 -16.69 8.98 -7.14
CA GLY A 108 -16.28 9.34 -5.77
C GLY A 108 -14.76 9.50 -5.58
N GLY A 109 -13.95 9.01 -6.53
CA GLY A 109 -12.50 9.12 -6.45
C GLY A 109 -11.90 8.34 -5.28
N GLN A 110 -10.74 8.79 -4.80
CA GLN A 110 -10.06 8.18 -3.65
C GLN A 110 -10.61 8.75 -2.35
N ILE A 111 -11.57 8.05 -1.76
CA ILE A 111 -12.22 8.45 -0.51
C ILE A 111 -11.36 7.95 0.68
N PRO A 112 -11.01 8.82 1.64
CA PRO A 112 -10.27 8.40 2.83
C PRO A 112 -11.05 7.37 3.68
N LEU A 113 -10.38 6.27 4.01
CA LEU A 113 -10.91 5.16 4.82
C LEU A 113 -10.28 5.10 6.22
N ALA A 114 -9.00 5.48 6.32
CA ALA A 114 -8.29 5.59 7.58
C ALA A 114 -7.38 6.82 7.56
N VAL A 115 -7.29 7.55 8.67
CA VAL A 115 -6.53 8.80 8.78
C VAL A 115 -5.71 8.81 10.07
N LEU A 116 -4.42 9.13 9.95
CA LEU A 116 -3.53 9.43 11.06
C LEU A 116 -3.57 10.95 11.34
N ILE A 117 -3.73 11.31 12.60
CA ILE A 117 -3.78 12.68 13.09
C ILE A 117 -2.66 12.86 14.10
N GLU A 118 -1.80 13.84 13.88
CA GLU A 118 -0.64 14.11 14.73
C GLU A 118 -0.62 15.58 15.17
N GLY A 119 -0.22 15.83 16.41
CA GLY A 119 0.02 17.17 16.94
C GLY A 119 -0.51 17.37 18.36
N GLU A 120 -0.74 18.64 18.72
CA GLU A 120 -1.30 19.03 20.02
C GLU A 120 -2.82 19.19 19.91
N PHE A 121 -3.56 18.33 20.59
CA PHE A 121 -5.02 18.32 20.53
C PHE A 121 -5.59 19.35 21.51
N PRO A 122 -6.57 20.17 21.09
CA PRO A 122 -7.30 21.03 22.00
C PRO A 122 -8.16 20.17 22.94
N SER A 123 -8.11 20.49 24.23
CA SER A 123 -8.94 19.84 25.24
C SER A 123 -10.41 20.18 25.02
N VAL A 124 -11.29 19.19 25.21
CA VAL A 124 -12.76 19.38 25.18
C VAL A 124 -13.22 20.43 26.22
N TYR A 125 -12.41 20.64 27.26
CA TYR A 125 -12.68 21.58 28.35
C TYR A 125 -12.02 22.95 28.18
N ALA A 126 -11.24 23.18 27.11
CA ALA A 126 -10.51 24.45 26.93
C ALA A 126 -11.45 25.66 26.90
N ASN A 127 -12.57 25.55 26.19
CA ASN A 127 -13.55 26.63 26.03
C ASN A 127 -14.84 26.41 26.84
N ARG A 128 -14.77 25.65 27.94
CA ARG A 128 -15.93 25.37 28.81
C ARG A 128 -15.76 26.03 30.17
N ILE A 129 -16.87 26.52 30.73
CA ILE A 129 -16.90 27.03 32.11
C ILE A 129 -16.68 25.84 33.05
N LYS A 130 -15.67 25.96 33.93
CA LYS A 130 -15.29 24.91 34.88
C LYS A 130 -16.06 25.12 36.19
N PRO A 131 -16.66 24.06 36.77
CA PRO A 131 -17.45 24.19 38.00
C PRO A 131 -16.61 24.48 39.25
N PHE A 132 -15.29 24.23 39.21
CA PHE A 132 -14.34 24.53 40.28
C PHE A 132 -12.94 24.79 39.69
N LEU A 133 -12.06 25.40 40.48
CA LEU A 133 -10.67 25.64 40.11
C LEU A 133 -9.90 24.31 40.08
N ILE A 134 -9.36 23.94 38.92
CA ILE A 134 -8.55 22.74 38.73
C ILE A 134 -7.08 23.16 38.67
N SER A 135 -6.27 22.69 39.62
CA SER A 135 -4.84 23.02 39.72
C SER A 135 -4.00 22.52 38.54
N ALA A 136 -4.39 21.43 37.89
CA ALA A 136 -3.71 20.82 36.74
C ALA A 136 -4.57 20.87 35.47
N ASN A 137 -5.10 22.04 35.14
CA ASN A 137 -5.89 22.26 33.93
C ASN A 137 -5.03 22.09 32.67
N LYS A 138 -5.34 21.07 31.85
CA LYS A 138 -4.69 20.86 30.54
C LYS A 138 -5.62 21.34 29.42
N GLU A 139 -5.27 22.46 28.81
CA GLU A 139 -6.02 23.05 27.69
C GLU A 139 -5.58 22.49 26.34
N LYS A 140 -4.35 22.00 26.25
CA LYS A 140 -3.80 21.28 25.10
C LYS A 140 -3.15 19.98 25.58
N SER A 141 -3.14 18.98 24.71
CA SER A 141 -2.35 17.77 24.94
C SER A 141 -0.87 18.04 24.68
N VAL A 142 -0.02 17.16 25.22
CA VAL A 142 1.33 16.97 24.64
C VAL A 142 1.19 16.50 23.18
N PRO A 143 2.22 16.67 22.33
CA PRO A 143 2.22 16.10 20.99
C PRO A 143 1.89 14.62 21.04
N THR A 144 0.79 14.23 20.39
CA THR A 144 0.31 12.85 20.39
C THR A 144 -0.22 12.49 19.01
N LYS A 145 -0.52 11.20 18.83
CA LYS A 145 -0.89 10.58 17.56
C LYS A 145 -2.20 9.84 17.76
N MET A 146 -3.09 9.90 16.78
CA MET A 146 -4.36 9.19 16.78
C MET A 146 -4.64 8.65 15.38
N VAL A 147 -5.07 7.39 15.28
CA VAL A 147 -5.57 6.82 14.03
C VAL A 147 -7.08 6.65 14.12
N VAL A 148 -7.78 7.14 13.10
CA VAL A 148 -9.24 7.04 12.96
C VAL A 148 -9.55 6.15 11.78
N ILE A 149 -10.37 5.12 11.99
CA ILE A 149 -10.85 4.18 10.97
C ILE A 149 -12.37 4.19 11.03
N SER A 150 -13.04 4.30 9.89
CA SER A 150 -14.49 4.44 9.79
C SER A 150 -15.26 3.11 9.70
N ASP A 151 -14.61 2.02 10.11
CA ASP A 151 -15.16 0.66 10.13
C ASP A 151 -14.74 -0.03 11.44
N GLY A 152 -15.73 -0.50 12.20
CA GLY A 152 -15.53 -1.23 13.45
C GLY A 152 -15.24 -2.73 13.26
N ASP A 153 -15.54 -3.28 12.08
CA ASP A 153 -15.32 -4.69 11.76
C ASP A 153 -13.91 -4.98 11.25
N VAL A 154 -13.09 -3.95 11.00
CA VAL A 154 -11.71 -4.08 10.50
C VAL A 154 -10.81 -4.97 11.40
N ILE A 155 -11.13 -5.06 12.70
CA ILE A 155 -10.42 -5.84 13.72
C ILE A 155 -11.09 -7.20 14.03
N LYS A 156 -12.20 -7.51 13.37
CA LYS A 156 -13.00 -8.72 13.67
C LYS A 156 -12.37 -9.97 13.04
N ASN A 157 -12.02 -10.94 13.87
CA ASN A 157 -11.63 -12.27 13.42
C ASN A 157 -12.84 -13.12 13.03
N GLN A 158 -12.70 -13.89 11.95
CA GLN A 158 -13.65 -14.95 11.64
C GLN A 158 -13.43 -16.14 12.60
N LEU A 159 -14.49 -16.87 12.91
CA LEU A 159 -14.43 -18.07 13.74
C LEU A 159 -14.53 -19.33 12.87
N ASP A 160 -13.69 -20.32 13.17
CA ASP A 160 -13.85 -21.69 12.71
C ASP A 160 -13.91 -22.64 13.92
N ARG A 161 -15.01 -23.39 14.03
CA ARG A 161 -15.28 -24.29 15.19
C ARG A 161 -15.00 -23.61 16.54
N SER A 162 -15.50 -22.37 16.70
CA SER A 162 -15.31 -21.51 17.88
C SER A 162 -13.87 -21.08 18.18
N ARG A 163 -12.93 -21.31 17.26
CA ARG A 163 -11.56 -20.79 17.35
C ARG A 163 -11.42 -19.56 16.45
N PRO A 164 -10.79 -18.47 16.93
CA PRO A 164 -10.49 -17.33 16.08
C PRO A 164 -9.44 -17.72 15.04
N LEU A 165 -9.76 -17.43 13.78
CA LEU A 165 -8.80 -17.47 12.69
C LEU A 165 -7.93 -16.21 12.73
N GLU A 166 -6.81 -16.26 12.02
CA GLU A 166 -5.92 -15.11 11.88
C GLU A 166 -6.67 -13.89 11.29
N LEU A 167 -6.36 -12.69 11.80
CA LEU A 167 -7.04 -11.48 11.35
C LEU A 167 -6.71 -11.24 9.88
N GLY A 168 -7.71 -10.90 9.08
CA GLY A 168 -7.57 -10.73 7.63
C GLY A 168 -7.68 -12.02 6.84
N PHE A 169 -7.74 -13.21 7.45
CA PHE A 169 -8.04 -14.43 6.73
C PHE A 169 -9.56 -14.60 6.54
N ASP A 170 -9.97 -14.87 5.29
CA ASP A 170 -11.36 -15.17 4.95
C ASP A 170 -11.52 -16.66 4.59
N LYS A 171 -12.15 -17.44 5.47
CA LYS A 171 -12.25 -18.92 5.31
C LYS A 171 -13.16 -19.36 4.16
N TRP A 172 -14.03 -18.49 3.64
CA TRP A 172 -14.90 -18.82 2.52
C TRP A 172 -14.16 -18.64 1.19
N THR A 173 -13.26 -17.67 1.14
CA THR A 173 -12.49 -17.38 -0.07
C THR A 173 -11.06 -17.92 -0.04
N ASN A 174 -10.55 -18.30 1.12
CA ASN A 174 -9.15 -18.64 1.39
C ASN A 174 -8.18 -17.51 1.00
N ILE A 175 -8.63 -16.25 1.13
CA ILE A 175 -7.84 -15.06 0.82
C ILE A 175 -7.34 -14.45 2.15
N PHE A 176 -6.09 -13.99 2.15
CA PHE A 176 -5.52 -13.16 3.21
C PHE A 176 -5.53 -11.69 2.81
N TYR A 177 -6.07 -10.85 3.69
CA TYR A 177 -6.09 -9.39 3.59
C TYR A 177 -5.11 -8.76 4.59
N GLY A 178 -4.67 -7.54 4.32
CA GLY A 178 -3.66 -6.84 5.12
C GLY A 178 -4.14 -6.27 6.45
N ASN A 179 -5.31 -6.69 6.96
CA ASN A 179 -5.93 -6.15 8.17
C ASN A 179 -5.03 -6.33 9.41
N LYS A 180 -4.40 -7.50 9.55
CA LYS A 180 -3.49 -7.79 10.66
C LYS A 180 -2.26 -6.89 10.63
N GLU A 181 -1.58 -6.84 9.51
CA GLU A 181 -0.36 -6.06 9.31
C GLU A 181 -0.65 -4.57 9.51
N PHE A 182 -1.73 -4.06 8.94
CA PHE A 182 -2.15 -2.67 9.10
C PHE A 182 -2.34 -2.28 10.58
N LEU A 183 -3.06 -3.11 11.34
CA LEU A 183 -3.31 -2.83 12.76
C LEU A 183 -2.04 -2.98 13.60
N LEU A 184 -1.23 -4.02 13.35
CA LEU A 184 0.05 -4.19 14.04
C LEU A 184 0.99 -3.01 13.78
N ASN A 185 1.10 -2.57 12.52
CA ASN A 185 1.92 -1.42 12.17
C ASN A 185 1.37 -0.13 12.81
N THR A 186 0.04 0.02 12.86
CA THR A 186 -0.63 1.14 13.53
C THR A 186 -0.28 1.18 15.01
N VAL A 187 -0.43 0.06 15.73
CA VAL A 187 -0.11 -0.04 17.15
C VAL A 187 1.36 0.28 17.40
N ASN A 188 2.27 -0.34 16.65
CA ASN A 188 3.72 -0.09 16.81
C ASN A 188 4.08 1.38 16.57
N TYR A 189 3.43 2.02 15.58
CA TYR A 189 3.66 3.44 15.28
C TYR A 189 3.14 4.37 16.37
N LEU A 190 1.97 4.06 16.95
CA LEU A 190 1.35 4.83 18.02
C LEU A 190 2.10 4.68 19.35
N LEU A 191 2.75 3.54 19.58
CA LEU A 191 3.56 3.25 20.77
C LEU A 191 5.03 3.68 20.65
N ASP A 192 5.40 4.33 19.54
CA ASP A 192 6.72 4.91 19.30
C ASP A 192 7.89 3.89 19.20
N ASP A 193 7.61 2.68 18.72
CA ASP A 193 8.63 1.71 18.26
C ASP A 193 9.20 2.08 16.88
N SER A 194 9.37 3.39 16.62
CA SER A 194 9.68 3.96 15.31
C SER A 194 11.04 3.55 14.74
N GLY A 195 11.95 3.05 15.60
CA GLY A 195 13.28 2.61 15.18
C GLY A 195 13.27 1.43 14.20
N LEU A 196 12.29 0.53 14.29
CA LEU A 196 12.18 -0.66 13.44
C LEU A 196 11.22 -0.48 12.25
N ILE A 197 10.22 0.39 12.39
CA ILE A 197 9.18 0.62 11.36
C ILE A 197 9.76 1.29 10.11
N ASN A 198 10.73 2.21 10.28
CA ASN A 198 11.35 2.94 9.16
C ASN A 198 12.15 2.04 8.21
N ILE A 199 12.54 0.83 8.65
CA ILE A 199 13.34 -0.11 7.84
C ILE A 199 12.47 -0.80 6.77
N ARG A 200 11.14 -0.83 6.94
CA ARG A 200 10.19 -1.45 5.99
C ARG A 200 9.86 -0.59 4.76
N GLY A 201 10.04 0.74 4.87
CA GLY A 201 9.83 1.67 3.75
C GLY A 201 10.99 1.69 2.74
N LYS A 202 12.09 0.99 3.03
CA LYS A 202 13.21 0.88 2.11
C LYS A 202 12.87 -0.16 1.05
N GLU A 203 12.24 0.29 -0.03
CA GLU A 203 12.19 -0.48 -1.27
C GLU A 203 13.64 -0.80 -1.66
N ILE A 204 14.02 -2.07 -1.52
CA ILE A 204 15.18 -2.57 -2.25
C ILE A 204 14.71 -2.61 -3.69
N ALA A 205 14.87 -1.50 -4.40
CA ALA A 205 14.76 -1.47 -5.84
C ALA A 205 15.85 -2.42 -6.36
N VAL A 206 15.51 -3.70 -6.50
CA VAL A 206 16.33 -4.63 -7.27
C VAL A 206 16.18 -4.11 -8.68
N PRO A 207 17.22 -3.49 -9.28
CA PRO A 207 17.07 -2.91 -10.59
C PRO A 207 16.92 -4.07 -11.57
N PHE A 208 15.69 -4.40 -11.92
CA PHE A 208 15.44 -5.34 -12.99
C PHE A 208 15.97 -4.68 -14.27
N LEU A 209 16.88 -5.38 -14.94
CA LEU A 209 17.32 -5.00 -16.28
C LEU A 209 16.09 -5.03 -17.19
N ASP A 210 15.78 -3.88 -17.80
CA ASP A 210 14.74 -3.79 -18.83
C ASP A 210 15.11 -4.76 -19.98
N PRO A 211 14.32 -5.83 -20.19
CA PRO A 211 14.67 -6.87 -21.14
C PRO A 211 14.68 -6.36 -22.59
N GLN A 212 13.88 -5.34 -22.92
CA GLN A 212 13.89 -4.73 -24.26
C GLN A 212 15.18 -3.94 -24.49
N ARG A 213 15.53 -3.05 -23.56
CA ARG A 213 16.77 -2.26 -23.68
C ARG A 213 18.03 -3.11 -23.61
N THR A 214 17.99 -4.22 -22.87
CA THR A 214 19.10 -5.18 -22.77
C THR A 214 19.29 -5.94 -24.07
N ALA A 215 18.20 -6.31 -24.76
CA ALA A 215 18.27 -6.95 -26.08
C ALA A 215 18.84 -5.98 -27.14
N ASP A 216 18.34 -4.74 -27.18
CA ASP A 216 18.74 -3.75 -28.18
C ASP A 216 20.22 -3.33 -28.06
N LYS A 217 20.72 -3.21 -26.83
CA LYS A 217 22.10 -2.75 -26.57
C LYS A 217 23.12 -3.87 -26.38
N ARG A 218 22.68 -5.14 -26.48
CA ARG A 218 23.53 -6.32 -26.21
C ARG A 218 24.83 -6.30 -27.01
N THR A 219 24.73 -6.08 -28.32
CA THR A 219 25.86 -6.10 -29.24
C THR A 219 26.86 -4.98 -28.92
N GLN A 220 26.36 -3.78 -28.61
CA GLN A 220 27.21 -2.64 -28.25
C GLN A 220 28.05 -2.95 -27.00
N TRP A 221 27.42 -3.48 -25.95
CA TRP A 221 28.11 -3.82 -24.70
C TRP A 221 29.07 -5.00 -24.85
N GLN A 222 28.73 -5.99 -25.68
CA GLN A 222 29.63 -7.11 -26.00
C GLN A 222 30.90 -6.63 -26.72
N VAL A 223 30.75 -5.74 -27.71
CA VAL A 223 31.88 -5.18 -28.46
C VAL A 223 32.79 -4.34 -27.55
N ILE A 224 32.22 -3.50 -26.68
CA ILE A 224 32.99 -2.69 -25.73
C ILE A 224 33.79 -3.60 -24.79
N ASN A 225 33.14 -4.60 -24.18
CA ASN A 225 33.81 -5.49 -23.23
C ASN A 225 34.88 -6.38 -23.88
N LEU A 226 34.77 -6.67 -25.17
CA LEU A 226 35.77 -7.44 -25.92
C LEU A 226 36.94 -6.58 -26.40
N LEU A 227 36.65 -5.45 -27.04
CA LEU A 227 37.67 -4.63 -27.70
C LEU A 227 38.42 -3.73 -26.72
N LEU A 228 37.80 -3.29 -25.63
CA LEU A 228 38.44 -2.39 -24.67
C LEU A 228 39.68 -3.03 -24.00
N PRO A 229 39.63 -4.27 -23.47
CA PRO A 229 40.80 -4.91 -22.89
C PRO A 229 41.90 -5.20 -23.92
N LEU A 230 41.52 -5.62 -25.13
CA LEU A 230 42.45 -5.88 -26.23
C LEU A 230 43.16 -4.59 -26.69
N GLY A 231 42.41 -3.49 -26.79
CA GLY A 231 42.95 -2.17 -27.14
C GLY A 231 43.91 -1.64 -26.08
N LEU A 232 43.57 -1.79 -24.78
CA LEU A 232 44.47 -1.45 -23.68
C LEU A 232 45.77 -2.28 -23.74
N LEU A 233 45.68 -3.60 -23.98
CA LEU A 233 46.84 -4.47 -24.12
C LEU A 233 47.75 -4.04 -25.28
N ALA A 234 47.16 -3.72 -26.43
CA ALA A 234 47.91 -3.25 -27.61
C ALA A 234 48.60 -1.91 -27.35
N LEU A 235 47.92 -0.96 -26.71
CA LEU A 235 48.50 0.32 -26.29
C LEU A 235 49.68 0.13 -25.34
N PHE A 236 49.53 -0.72 -24.32
CA PHE A 236 50.62 -1.08 -23.41
C PHE A 236 51.80 -1.71 -24.15
N GLY A 237 51.54 -2.61 -25.11
CA GLY A 237 52.57 -3.23 -25.94
C GLY A 237 53.35 -2.23 -26.80
N ILE A 238 52.65 -1.29 -27.46
CA ILE A 238 53.27 -0.23 -28.26
C ILE A 238 54.09 0.71 -27.38
N PHE A 239 53.53 1.13 -26.25
CA PHE A 239 54.19 2.01 -25.29
C PHE A 239 55.47 1.38 -24.74
N PHE A 240 55.41 0.09 -24.36
CA PHE A 240 56.58 -0.65 -23.88
C PHE A 240 57.65 -0.80 -24.96
N ARG A 241 57.26 -1.09 -26.22
CA ARG A 241 58.18 -1.17 -27.35
C ARG A 241 58.85 0.17 -27.66
N TYR A 242 58.11 1.27 -27.56
CA TYR A 242 58.64 2.63 -27.75
C TYR A 242 59.68 2.99 -26.68
N ILE A 243 59.38 2.74 -25.40
CA ILE A 243 60.33 2.93 -24.30
C ILE A 243 61.57 2.06 -24.49
N ARG A 244 61.40 0.79 -24.89
CA ARG A 244 62.53 -0.12 -25.13
C ARG A 244 63.45 0.37 -26.25
N LYS A 245 62.90 0.84 -27.38
CA LYS A 245 63.71 1.40 -28.48
C LYS A 245 64.53 2.63 -28.03
N ARG A 246 63.98 3.48 -27.17
CA ARG A 246 64.71 4.66 -26.65
C ARG A 246 65.81 4.31 -25.65
N LYS A 247 65.70 3.21 -24.90
CA LYS A 247 66.71 2.80 -23.90
C LYS A 247 67.83 1.91 -24.45
N TYR A 248 67.62 1.18 -25.55
CA TYR A 248 68.56 0.12 -25.98
C TYR A 248 69.07 0.24 -27.42
N THR A 249 68.74 1.31 -28.16
CA THR A 249 69.29 1.55 -29.52
C THR A 249 70.23 2.76 -29.51
N GLY A 250 71.29 2.63 -28.72
CA GLY A 250 72.37 3.61 -28.57
C GLY A 250 73.64 2.93 -28.04
N VAL A 251 74.12 1.92 -28.76
CA VAL A 251 75.50 1.42 -28.67
C VAL A 251 75.93 1.16 -30.10
N SER A 252 76.86 1.96 -30.61
CA SER A 252 77.45 1.80 -31.93
C SER A 252 78.30 0.53 -31.97
N THR A 253 78.17 -0.20 -33.06
CA THR A 253 79.23 -1.09 -33.53
C THR A 253 80.26 -0.22 -34.27
N ASP A 254 81.50 -0.20 -33.81
CA ASP A 254 82.72 -0.14 -34.62
C ASP A 254 83.89 -0.65 -33.75
N PRO A 255 84.79 -1.44 -34.32
CA PRO A 255 86.19 -1.04 -34.40
C PRO A 255 86.59 -0.62 -35.82
#